data_AF-A0AAU6WZB1-F1
#
_entry.id   AF-A0AAU6WZB1-F1
#
_cell.length_a   1.000
_cell.length_b   1.000
_cell.length_c   1.000
_cell.angle_alpha   90.00
_cell.angle_beta   90.00
_cell.angle_gamma   90.00
#
_symmetry.space_group_name_H-M   'P 1'
#
loop_
_entity.id
_entity.type
_entity.pdbx_description
1 polymer ?
#
loop_
_entity_poly.entity_id
_entity_poly.type
_entity_poly.pdbx_seq_one_letter_code
_entity_poly.pdbx_strand_id
1 'polypeptide(L)'
;MKELNDDELQKLLDNSLNQANLPVAQEQQNEWQAYQLVFEALKQEPVKGLPYNFSAGVMRRVKAQTERAQSRGLYGLLALLVMFSTILTFVMLYYARTPLASQLAYAISPYKWAIVFAALGLIAVQYLDWKLVKEKQVG
;
A
#
# COMPACT_ATOMS: atom_id res chain seq x y z
N MET A 1 -26.28 24.00 -6.98
CA MET A 1 -26.04 23.52 -8.35
C MET A 1 -25.12 22.31 -8.26
N LYS A 2 -25.19 21.37 -9.22
CA LYS A 2 -24.49 20.09 -9.13
C LYS A 2 -23.02 20.27 -9.55
N GLU A 3 -22.09 20.02 -8.64
CA GLU A 3 -20.67 19.90 -9.00
C GLU A 3 -20.52 18.75 -10.00
N LEU A 4 -19.84 19.01 -11.12
CA LEU A 4 -19.60 17.98 -12.13
C LEU A 4 -18.39 17.15 -11.72
N ASN A 5 -18.54 15.83 -11.78
CA ASN A 5 -17.46 14.88 -11.52
C ASN A 5 -16.46 14.86 -12.71
N ASP A 6 -15.20 14.51 -12.47
CA ASP A 6 -14.12 14.50 -13.47
C ASP A 6 -14.50 13.72 -14.75
N ASP A 7 -15.20 12.60 -14.58
CA ASP A 7 -15.71 11.76 -15.68
C ASP A 7 -16.78 12.48 -16.54
N GLU A 8 -17.58 13.34 -15.93
CA GLU A 8 -18.61 14.12 -16.63
C GLU A 8 -18.00 15.29 -17.40
N LEU A 9 -16.96 15.94 -16.83
CA LEU A 9 -16.15 16.95 -17.50
C LEU A 9 -15.46 16.39 -18.74
N GLN A 10 -14.86 15.19 -18.63
CA GLN A 10 -14.21 14.53 -19.76
C GLN A 10 -15.20 14.18 -20.88
N LYS A 11 -16.40 13.67 -20.53
CA LYS A 11 -17.47 13.41 -21.51
C LYS A 11 -17.99 14.68 -22.17
N LEU A 12 -18.06 15.80 -21.44
CA LEU A 12 -18.46 17.08 -22.02
C LEU A 12 -17.41 17.61 -22.98
N LEU A 13 -16.11 17.45 -22.68
CA LEU A 13 -15.03 17.87 -23.56
C LEU A 13 -15.00 17.07 -24.87
N ASP A 14 -15.12 15.74 -24.78
CA ASP A 14 -15.18 14.84 -25.94
C ASP A 14 -16.38 15.19 -26.86
N ASN A 15 -17.52 15.57 -26.27
CA ASN A 15 -18.69 16.03 -27.03
C ASN A 15 -18.58 17.49 -27.51
N SER A 16 -17.88 18.36 -26.77
CA SER A 16 -17.74 19.81 -27.07
C SER A 16 -16.83 20.14 -28.25
N LEU A 17 -15.96 19.21 -28.66
CA LEU A 17 -15.14 19.36 -29.87
C LEU A 17 -15.98 19.55 -31.15
N ASN A 18 -17.31 19.34 -31.07
CA ASN A 18 -18.26 19.59 -32.16
C ASN A 18 -19.15 20.84 -31.96
N GLN A 19 -19.23 21.45 -30.78
CA GLN A 19 -20.08 22.63 -30.54
C GLN A 19 -19.44 23.59 -29.54
N ALA A 20 -18.83 24.65 -30.08
CA ALA A 20 -18.32 25.80 -29.34
C ALA A 20 -19.50 26.64 -28.82
N ASN A 21 -19.99 26.34 -27.61
CA ASN A 21 -20.57 27.28 -26.63
C ASN A 21 -21.43 26.50 -25.63
N LEU A 22 -20.85 26.14 -24.49
CA LEU A 22 -21.61 25.74 -23.30
C LEU A 22 -21.22 26.63 -22.11
N PRO A 23 -22.19 27.03 -21.26
CA PRO A 23 -21.93 27.88 -20.12
C PRO A 23 -21.27 27.06 -19.00
N VAL A 24 -19.94 27.08 -18.93
CA VAL A 24 -19.18 26.55 -17.81
C VAL A 24 -19.24 27.56 -16.67
N ALA A 25 -19.56 27.11 -15.45
CA ALA A 25 -19.58 27.97 -14.27
C ALA A 25 -18.19 28.56 -14.01
N GLN A 26 -18.12 29.82 -13.60
CA GLN A 26 -16.87 30.59 -13.45
C GLN A 26 -15.82 29.92 -12.53
N GLU A 27 -16.26 29.08 -11.59
CA GLU A 27 -15.39 28.31 -10.69
C GLU A 27 -14.66 27.14 -11.40
N GLN A 28 -15.23 26.59 -12.48
CA GLN A 28 -14.70 25.43 -13.22
C GLN A 28 -13.91 25.83 -14.48
N GLN A 29 -13.77 27.13 -14.71
CA GLN A 29 -13.14 27.66 -15.92
C GLN A 29 -11.63 27.38 -15.97
N ASN A 30 -10.97 27.33 -14.82
CA ASN A 30 -9.54 26.99 -14.72
C ASN A 30 -9.28 25.50 -15.03
N GLU A 31 -10.13 24.61 -14.52
CA GLU A 31 -10.06 23.17 -14.80
C GLU A 31 -10.33 22.91 -16.28
N TRP A 32 -11.36 23.55 -16.84
CA TRP A 32 -11.67 23.47 -18.27
C TRP A 32 -10.50 23.91 -19.17
N GLN A 33 -9.82 25.01 -18.84
CA GLN A 33 -8.63 25.47 -19.56
C GLN A 33 -7.46 24.48 -19.46
N ALA A 34 -7.27 23.86 -18.29
CA ALA A 34 -6.24 22.83 -18.10
C ALA A 34 -6.53 21.59 -18.97
N TYR A 35 -7.78 21.14 -19.01
CA TYR A 35 -8.22 20.03 -19.86
C TYR A 35 -8.04 20.33 -21.36
N GLN A 36 -8.42 21.54 -21.80
CA GLN A 36 -8.20 21.97 -23.19
C GLN A 36 -6.71 21.97 -23.57
N LEU A 37 -5.84 22.46 -22.68
CA LEU A 37 -4.41 22.51 -22.92
C LEU A 37 -3.78 21.11 -23.04
N VAL A 38 -4.20 20.16 -22.20
CA VAL A 38 -3.74 18.77 -22.26
C VAL A 38 -4.21 18.08 -23.53
N PHE A 39 -5.47 18.27 -23.93
CA PHE A 39 -6.01 17.70 -25.17
C PHE A 39 -5.36 18.28 -26.43
N GLU A 40 -5.09 19.58 -26.45
CA GLU A 40 -4.41 20.22 -27.58
C GLU A 40 -2.95 19.75 -27.70
N ALA A 41 -2.28 19.51 -26.57
CA ALA A 41 -0.95 18.90 -26.53
C ALA A 41 -0.97 17.43 -26.98
N LEU A 42 -2.04 16.68 -26.69
CA LEU A 42 -2.22 15.29 -27.11
C LEU A 42 -2.52 15.12 -28.60
N LYS A 43 -3.10 16.14 -29.25
CA LYS A 43 -3.31 16.14 -30.72
C LYS A 43 -2.01 16.29 -31.51
N GLN A 44 -0.95 16.80 -30.89
CA GLN A 44 0.35 16.93 -31.55
C GLN A 44 1.09 15.59 -31.48
N GLU A 45 1.46 15.06 -32.65
CA GLU A 45 2.34 13.88 -32.70
C GLU A 45 3.69 14.22 -32.05
N PRO A 46 4.18 13.38 -31.12
CA PRO A 46 5.44 13.66 -30.44
C PRO A 46 6.61 13.56 -31.44
N VAL A 47 7.39 14.64 -31.55
CA VAL A 47 8.56 14.77 -32.44
C VAL A 47 9.63 13.69 -32.19
N LYS A 48 9.60 13.07 -31.01
CA LYS A 48 10.44 11.93 -30.64
C LYS A 48 9.57 10.84 -30.03
N GLY A 49 9.65 9.63 -30.59
CA GLY A 49 9.02 8.44 -30.02
C GLY A 49 9.51 8.15 -28.61
N LEU A 50 8.71 7.39 -27.86
CA LEU A 50 9.09 6.92 -26.53
C LEU A 50 10.45 6.21 -26.59
N PRO A 51 11.35 6.44 -25.62
CA PRO A 51 12.65 5.78 -25.61
C PRO A 51 12.44 4.27 -25.59
N TYR A 52 13.29 3.53 -26.30
CA TYR A 52 13.18 2.07 -26.53
C TYR A 52 12.95 1.26 -25.23
N ASN A 53 13.45 1.78 -24.11
CA ASN A 53 13.38 1.20 -22.77
C ASN A 53 12.28 1.79 -21.88
N PHE A 54 11.34 2.58 -22.41
CA PHE A 54 10.25 3.20 -21.65
C PHE A 54 9.35 2.14 -21.00
N SER A 55 8.86 1.18 -21.78
CA SER A 55 8.00 0.09 -21.28
C SER A 55 8.73 -0.75 -20.22
N ALA A 56 10.01 -1.04 -20.42
CA ALA A 56 10.85 -1.74 -19.44
C ALA A 56 11.02 -0.92 -18.14
N GLY A 57 11.19 0.41 -18.24
CA GLY A 57 11.30 1.30 -17.08
C GLY A 57 10.00 1.39 -16.28
N VAL A 58 8.86 1.52 -16.96
CA VAL A 58 7.53 1.51 -16.33
C VAL A 58 7.26 0.16 -15.68
N MET A 59 7.48 -0.94 -16.39
CA MET A 59 7.26 -2.29 -15.88
C MET A 59 8.13 -2.58 -14.65
N ARG A 60 9.39 -2.13 -14.64
CA ARG A 60 10.29 -2.30 -13.49
C ARG A 60 9.83 -1.52 -12.26
N ARG A 61 9.29 -0.30 -12.44
CA ARG A 61 8.73 0.50 -11.33
C ARG A 61 7.45 -0.11 -10.78
N VAL A 62 6.55 -0.55 -11.65
CA VAL A 62 5.30 -1.24 -11.26
C VAL A 62 5.61 -2.53 -10.51
N LYS A 63 6.52 -3.36 -11.04
CA LYS A 63 6.93 -4.62 -10.42
C LYS A 63 7.62 -4.40 -9.06
N ALA A 64 8.46 -3.36 -8.95
CA ALA A 64 9.07 -3.01 -7.67
C ALA A 64 8.05 -2.55 -6.62
N GLN A 65 6.94 -1.91 -7.02
CA GLN A 65 5.86 -1.56 -6.10
C GLN A 65 5.06 -2.79 -5.66
N THR A 66 4.71 -3.69 -6.59
CA THR A 66 3.95 -4.90 -6.28
C THR A 66 4.75 -5.92 -5.49
N GLU A 67 6.01 -6.17 -5.85
CA GLU A 67 6.89 -7.10 -5.10
C GLU A 67 7.13 -6.64 -3.66
N ARG A 68 7.25 -5.32 -3.43
CA ARG A 68 7.36 -4.76 -2.09
C ARG A 68 6.07 -4.95 -1.28
N ALA A 69 4.89 -4.91 -1.90
CA ALA A 69 3.63 -5.15 -1.19
C ALA A 69 3.43 -6.64 -0.87
N GLN A 70 3.78 -7.52 -1.80
CA GLN A 70 3.52 -8.95 -1.69
C GLN A 70 4.49 -9.67 -0.73
N SER A 71 5.77 -9.32 -0.76
CA SER A 71 6.79 -9.91 0.11
C SER A 71 6.54 -9.62 1.59
N ARG A 72 6.13 -8.39 1.94
CA ARG A 72 5.93 -7.97 3.33
C ARG A 72 4.76 -8.67 4.04
N GLY A 73 3.64 -8.86 3.35
CA GLY A 73 2.50 -9.62 3.88
C GLY A 73 2.84 -11.09 4.16
N LEU A 74 3.64 -11.70 3.28
CA LEU A 74 4.08 -13.08 3.42
C LEU A 74 5.04 -13.27 4.62
N TYR A 75 6.04 -12.42 4.77
CA TYR A 75 6.97 -12.51 5.90
C TYR A 75 6.30 -12.20 7.25
N GLY A 76 5.37 -11.24 7.29
CA GLY A 76 4.58 -10.95 8.49
C GLY A 76 3.72 -12.15 8.91
N LEU A 77 3.03 -12.78 7.94
CA LEU A 77 2.22 -13.98 8.18
C LEU A 77 3.07 -15.17 8.61
N LEU A 78 4.26 -15.35 8.01
CA LEU A 78 5.21 -16.39 8.39
C LEU A 78 5.70 -16.20 9.83
N ALA A 79 6.05 -14.96 10.22
CA ALA A 79 6.48 -14.65 11.58
C ALA A 79 5.38 -14.93 12.61
N LEU A 80 4.12 -14.57 12.29
CA LEU A 80 2.97 -14.85 13.16
C LEU A 80 2.73 -16.35 13.30
N LEU A 81 2.83 -17.11 12.20
CA LEU A 81 2.70 -18.57 12.20
C LEU A 81 3.77 -19.24 13.08
N VAL A 82 5.03 -18.82 12.96
CA VAL A 82 6.13 -19.33 13.80
C VAL A 82 5.93 -18.96 15.28
N MET A 83 5.48 -17.73 15.57
CA MET A 83 5.19 -17.33 16.93
C MET A 83 4.05 -18.16 17.54
N PHE A 84 2.99 -18.37 16.78
CA PHE A 84 1.82 -19.14 17.21
C PHE A 84 2.17 -20.62 17.42
N SER A 85 2.93 -21.23 16.52
CA SER A 85 3.36 -22.63 16.66
C SER A 85 4.21 -22.82 17.92
N THR A 86 5.14 -21.89 18.18
CA THR A 86 6.00 -21.91 19.38
C THR A 86 5.19 -21.82 20.67
N ILE A 87 4.22 -20.89 20.74
CA ILE A 87 3.33 -20.75 21.89
C ILE A 87 2.51 -22.03 22.08
N LEU A 88 1.94 -22.57 21.00
CA LEU A 88 1.11 -23.77 21.04
C LEU A 88 1.89 -24.99 21.56
N THR A 89 3.12 -25.19 21.08
CA THR A 89 4.00 -26.26 21.57
C THR A 89 4.31 -26.09 23.05
N PHE A 90 4.55 -24.87 23.51
CA PHE A 90 4.82 -24.58 24.92
C PHE A 90 3.61 -24.87 25.81
N VAL A 91 2.41 -24.51 25.36
CA VAL A 91 1.14 -24.80 26.06
C VAL A 91 0.88 -26.30 26.13
N MET A 92 1.05 -27.03 25.01
CA MET A 92 0.92 -28.49 25.01
C MET A 92 1.92 -29.16 25.95
N LEU A 93 3.17 -28.71 25.95
CA LEU A 93 4.21 -29.24 26.83
C LEU A 93 3.87 -29.01 28.32
N TYR A 94 3.31 -27.84 28.65
CA TYR A 94 2.83 -27.53 29.99
C TYR A 94 1.67 -28.45 30.43
N TYR A 95 0.67 -28.67 29.56
CA TYR A 95 -0.46 -29.57 29.85
C TYR A 95 -0.06 -31.04 29.95
N ALA A 96 0.97 -31.47 29.21
CA ALA A 96 1.48 -32.83 29.27
C ALA A 96 2.15 -33.18 30.61
N ARG A 97 2.31 -32.22 31.54
CA ARG A 97 2.91 -32.38 32.88
C ARG A 97 4.22 -33.18 32.87
N THR A 98 5.00 -33.01 31.81
CA THR A 98 6.29 -33.68 31.70
C THR A 98 7.29 -33.07 32.69
N PRO A 99 8.25 -33.84 33.21
CA PRO A 99 9.34 -33.29 34.02
C PRO A 99 10.16 -32.24 33.26
N LEU A 100 10.11 -32.26 31.92
CA LEU A 100 10.73 -31.26 31.05
C LEU A 100 10.03 -29.89 31.16
N ALA A 101 8.70 -29.88 31.31
CA ALA A 101 7.91 -28.65 31.41
C ALA A 101 8.20 -27.88 32.70
N SER A 102 8.37 -28.59 33.83
CA SER A 102 8.68 -27.95 35.12
C SER A 102 10.11 -27.40 35.14
N GLN A 103 11.08 -28.10 34.53
CA GLN A 103 12.46 -27.61 34.38
C GLN A 103 12.54 -26.37 33.47
N LEU A 104 11.84 -26.38 32.33
CA LEU A 104 11.76 -25.22 31.44
C LEU A 104 11.06 -24.03 32.10
N ALA A 105 9.95 -24.26 32.80
CA ALA A 105 9.24 -23.19 33.52
C ALA A 105 10.12 -22.54 34.60
N TYR A 106 10.91 -23.34 35.33
CA TYR A 106 11.85 -22.81 36.31
C TYR A 106 12.98 -21.99 35.66
N ALA A 107 13.55 -22.49 34.56
CA ALA A 107 14.61 -21.80 33.82
C ALA A 107 14.14 -20.50 33.14
N ILE A 108 12.88 -20.45 32.70
CA ILE A 108 12.30 -19.30 31.98
C ILE A 108 11.67 -18.28 32.94
N SER A 109 11.27 -18.69 34.15
CA SER A 109 10.70 -17.83 35.19
C SER A 109 11.45 -16.49 35.41
N PRO A 110 12.79 -16.44 35.48
CA PRO A 110 13.50 -15.16 35.63
C PRO A 110 13.43 -14.27 34.38
N TYR A 111 13.30 -14.85 33.19
CA TYR A 111 13.31 -14.14 31.91
C TYR A 111 11.92 -13.83 31.35
N LYS A 112 10.84 -14.20 32.06
CA LYS A 112 9.45 -13.99 31.61
C LYS A 112 9.17 -12.57 31.13
N TRP A 113 9.69 -11.57 31.84
CA TRP A 113 9.51 -10.15 31.49
C TRP A 113 10.35 -9.73 30.27
N ALA A 114 11.55 -10.27 30.11
CA ALA A 114 12.38 -10.03 28.93
C ALA A 114 11.72 -10.59 27.66
N ILE A 115 11.11 -11.78 27.76
CA ILE A 115 10.38 -12.42 26.65
C ILE A 115 9.14 -11.61 26.29
N VAL A 116 8.35 -11.19 27.28
CA VAL A 116 7.17 -10.33 27.06
C VAL A 116 7.56 -9.00 26.43
N PHE A 117 8.65 -8.39 26.89
CA PHE A 117 9.17 -7.15 26.31
C PHE A 117 9.63 -7.33 24.86
N ALA A 118 10.34 -8.42 24.55
CA ALA A 118 10.74 -8.73 23.18
C ALA A 118 9.52 -8.96 22.26
N ALA A 119 8.50 -9.68 22.74
CA ALA A 119 7.26 -9.89 22.00
C ALA A 119 6.52 -8.57 21.74
N LEU A 120 6.38 -7.71 22.76
CA LEU A 120 5.77 -6.38 22.61
C LEU A 120 6.57 -5.49 21.67
N GLY A 121 7.90 -5.55 21.72
CA GLY A 121 8.78 -4.83 20.80
C GLY A 121 8.57 -5.26 19.35
N LEU A 122 8.50 -6.57 19.09
CA LEU A 122 8.21 -7.08 17.75
C LEU A 122 6.83 -6.64 17.24
N ILE A 123 5.80 -6.70 18.10
CA ILE A 123 4.46 -6.22 17.76
C ILE A 123 4.47 -4.72 17.47
N ALA A 124 5.16 -3.92 18.30
CA ALA A 124 5.28 -2.48 18.10
C ALA A 124 6.01 -2.15 16.80
N VAL A 125 7.08 -2.86 16.46
CA VAL A 125 7.79 -2.69 15.18
C VAL A 125 6.90 -3.06 14.01
N GLN A 126 6.19 -4.20 14.05
CA GLN A 126 5.23 -4.57 13.01
C GLN A 126 4.09 -3.54 12.89
N TYR A 127 3.58 -3.03 14.01
CA TYR A 127 2.53 -2.02 14.01
C TYR A 127 3.00 -0.68 13.43
N LEU A 128 4.21 -0.25 13.79
CA LEU A 128 4.82 0.97 13.26
C LEU A 128 5.12 0.84 11.77
N ASP A 129 5.62 -0.30 11.31
CA ASP A 129 5.84 -0.56 9.88
C ASP A 129 4.50 -0.51 9.11
N TRP A 130 3.43 -1.07 9.68
CA TRP A 130 2.09 -0.98 9.09
C TRP A 130 1.55 0.45 9.06
N LYS A 131 1.76 1.23 10.14
CA LYS A 131 1.31 2.63 10.24
C LYS A 131 2.07 3.57 9.30
N LEU A 132 3.41 3.49 9.25
CA LEU A 132 4.24 4.34 8.37
C LEU A 132 3.95 4.11 6.89
N VAL A 133 3.61 2.88 6.49
CA VAL A 133 3.29 2.56 5.10
C VAL A 133 1.94 3.13 4.68
N LYS A 134 0.98 3.22 5.60
CA LYS A 134 -0.36 3.79 5.31
C LYS A 134 -0.30 5.30 5.05
N GLU A 135 0.60 6.01 5.74
CA GLU A 135 0.87 7.43 5.47
C GLU A 135 1.55 7.66 4.11
N LYS A 136 2.43 6.75 3.70
CA LYS A 136 3.21 6.88 2.44
C LYS A 136 2.43 6.57 1.16
N GLN A 137 1.17 6.13 1.26
CA GLN A 137 0.28 5.93 0.11
C GLN A 137 -0.76 7.06 -0.05
N VAL A 138 -0.80 8.02 0.88
CA VAL A 138 -1.76 9.14 0.87
C VAL A 138 -1.07 10.48 0.59
N GLY A 139 0.24 10.50 0.36
CA GLY A 139 1.02 11.66 -0.10
C GLY A 139 1.80 11.34 -1.36
#